data_AF-A0A6F9CN99-F1
#
_entry.id   AF-A0A6F9CN99-F1
#
_cell.length_a   1.000
_cell.length_b   1.000
_cell.length_c   1.000
_cell.angle_alpha   90.00
_cell.angle_beta   90.00
_cell.angle_gamma   90.00
#
_symmetry.space_group_name_H-M   'P 1'
#
loop_
_entity.id
_entity.type
_entity.pdbx_description
1 polymer ?
#
loop_
_entity_poly.entity_id
_entity_poly.type
_entity_poly.pdbx_seq_one_letter_code
_entity_poly.pdbx_strand_id
1 'polypeptide(L)'
;MKKGHKRRRCATPLMEDIILRQTPPLKPAALAALNRELAQASQCEHREGSSLPPPGCLVCSSVNSIGIDKEQGQGVSLSREWMNFEIQVSGQGSRTTSLSILRNKVRKHALSKAHTQAVKVAEQQKEAAIENAVETMTESYMKETEAVFRTAYHLAKKNRPFSDHESLIELQELNGELQSRSITLLRAEHLLKRSIRVIQSFKESPGEKYSEALEAKQTGEYRSIALKTNAKLKSINPGQFLQSLVNNLEKRLSFEDETIMDLSILDQSKWPSKPSIRHGEEQVK
;
A
#
# COMPACT_ATOMS: atom_id res chain seq x y z
N MET A 1 42.72 -4.55 -43.42
CA MET A 1 41.90 -5.76 -43.09
C MET A 1 41.28 -5.60 -41.72
N LYS A 2 39.95 -5.77 -41.62
CA LYS A 2 39.11 -5.49 -40.44
C LYS A 2 39.37 -6.51 -39.33
N LYS A 3 39.78 -6.07 -38.13
CA LYS A 3 39.85 -6.94 -36.93
C LYS A 3 38.50 -6.92 -36.21
N GLY A 4 37.77 -8.04 -36.27
CA GLY A 4 36.46 -8.22 -35.67
C GLY A 4 36.52 -8.27 -34.13
N HIS A 5 35.70 -7.42 -33.49
CA HIS A 5 35.43 -7.49 -32.05
C HIS A 5 34.48 -8.67 -31.76
N LYS A 6 34.99 -9.73 -31.14
CA LYS A 6 34.14 -10.76 -30.50
C LYS A 6 33.54 -10.18 -29.21
N ARG A 7 32.28 -9.77 -29.25
CA ARG A 7 31.47 -9.52 -28.05
C ARG A 7 31.23 -10.85 -27.33
N ARG A 8 31.85 -11.05 -26.16
CA ARG A 8 31.48 -12.13 -25.24
C ARG A 8 30.12 -11.79 -24.64
N ARG A 9 29.11 -12.60 -24.93
CA ARG A 9 27.83 -12.59 -24.20
C ARG A 9 28.06 -13.28 -22.87
N CYS A 10 28.00 -12.53 -21.76
CA CYS A 10 27.83 -13.13 -20.45
C CYS A 10 26.36 -13.55 -20.34
N ALA A 11 26.12 -14.86 -20.16
CA ALA A 11 24.81 -15.38 -19.83
C ALA A 11 24.46 -14.93 -18.41
N THR A 12 23.39 -14.15 -18.27
CA THR A 12 22.75 -13.85 -16.99
C THR A 12 21.93 -15.06 -16.55
N PRO A 13 22.05 -15.55 -15.31
CA PRO A 13 21.06 -16.45 -14.74
C PRO A 13 19.71 -15.73 -14.69
N LEU A 14 18.64 -16.46 -15.01
CA LEU A 14 17.26 -15.97 -14.97
C LEU A 14 16.90 -15.51 -13.55
N MET A 15 16.25 -14.33 -13.48
CA MET A 15 15.80 -13.65 -12.27
C MET A 15 14.78 -14.44 -11.43
N GLU A 16 14.31 -15.59 -11.91
CA GLU A 16 13.27 -16.41 -11.27
C GLU A 16 13.77 -17.18 -10.05
N ASP A 17 15.08 -17.49 -9.96
CA ASP A 17 15.62 -18.34 -8.89
C ASP A 17 15.89 -17.62 -7.56
N ILE A 18 15.81 -16.28 -7.53
CA ILE A 18 16.09 -15.48 -6.30
C ILE A 18 14.81 -15.21 -5.51
N ILE A 19 13.66 -15.09 -6.18
CA ILE A 19 12.38 -14.73 -5.53
C ILE A 19 11.82 -15.90 -4.70
N LEU A 20 12.12 -17.15 -5.09
CA LEU A 20 11.60 -18.36 -4.44
C LEU A 20 12.26 -18.72 -3.08
N ARG A 21 13.28 -17.99 -2.62
CA ARG A 21 14.05 -18.36 -1.41
C ARG A 21 13.93 -17.41 -0.22
N GLN A 22 13.11 -16.35 -0.30
CA GLN A 22 13.04 -15.32 0.76
C GLN A 22 11.63 -14.98 1.27
N THR A 23 10.64 -15.87 1.14
CA THR A 23 9.39 -15.71 1.90
C THR A 23 9.56 -16.30 3.31
N PRO A 24 9.70 -15.48 4.37
CA PRO A 24 9.68 -16.02 5.72
C PRO A 24 8.30 -16.63 6.02
N PRO A 25 8.22 -17.75 6.75
CA PRO A 25 6.94 -18.31 7.15
C PRO A 25 6.17 -17.28 8.00
N LEU A 26 4.89 -17.10 7.71
CA LEU A 26 3.99 -16.27 8.50
C LEU A 26 4.10 -16.67 9.97
N LYS A 27 4.44 -15.71 10.84
CA LYS A 27 4.61 -15.94 12.28
C LYS A 27 3.33 -16.58 12.84
N PRO A 28 3.42 -17.56 13.77
CA PRO A 28 2.25 -18.26 14.31
C PRO A 28 1.15 -17.35 14.87
N ALA A 29 1.51 -16.16 15.34
CA ALA A 29 0.57 -15.14 15.81
C ALA A 29 -0.32 -14.56 14.69
N ALA A 30 0.22 -14.39 13.47
CA ALA A 30 -0.55 -13.90 12.32
C ALA A 30 -1.51 -14.99 11.79
N LEU A 31 -1.07 -16.26 11.81
CA LEU A 31 -1.93 -17.40 11.46
C LEU A 31 -3.05 -17.60 12.51
N ALA A 32 -2.75 -17.36 13.80
CA ALA A 32 -3.75 -17.40 14.86
C ALA A 32 -4.74 -16.22 14.79
N ALA A 33 -4.31 -15.05 14.31
CA ALA A 33 -5.19 -13.90 14.08
C ALA A 33 -6.13 -14.13 12.88
N LEU A 34 -5.61 -14.65 11.77
CA LEU A 34 -6.39 -15.00 10.58
C LEU A 34 -7.40 -16.13 10.86
N ASN A 35 -6.99 -17.14 11.63
CA ASN A 35 -7.89 -18.21 12.06
C ASN A 35 -8.93 -17.75 13.10
N ARG A 36 -8.64 -16.70 13.89
CA ARG A 36 -9.64 -16.06 14.78
C ARG A 36 -10.66 -15.24 13.98
N GLU A 37 -10.24 -14.55 12.93
CA GLU A 37 -11.15 -13.81 12.03
C GLU A 37 -12.03 -14.76 11.19
N LEU A 38 -11.48 -15.89 10.72
CA LEU A 38 -12.25 -16.94 10.05
C LEU A 38 -13.23 -17.68 10.98
N ALA A 39 -12.88 -17.85 12.26
CA ALA A 39 -13.79 -18.40 13.26
C ALA A 39 -14.92 -17.42 13.64
N GLN A 40 -14.65 -16.11 13.63
CA GLN A 40 -15.68 -15.07 13.82
C GLN A 40 -16.61 -14.95 12.60
N ALA A 41 -16.13 -15.23 11.38
CA ALA A 41 -16.98 -15.27 10.18
C ALA A 41 -17.94 -16.49 10.12
N SER A 42 -17.69 -17.54 10.92
CA SER A 42 -18.53 -18.76 11.01
C SER A 42 -19.68 -18.63 12.00
N GLN A 43 -19.76 -17.55 12.77
CA GLN A 43 -20.90 -17.26 13.64
C GLN A 43 -21.55 -15.99 13.13
N CYS A 44 -22.74 -16.11 12.54
CA CYS A 44 -23.60 -14.95 12.32
C CYS A 44 -23.86 -14.31 13.69
N GLU A 45 -23.09 -13.28 14.04
CA GLU A 45 -23.27 -12.52 15.27
C GLU A 45 -24.63 -11.84 15.22
N HIS A 46 -25.51 -12.30 16.12
CA HIS A 46 -26.60 -11.49 16.63
C HIS A 46 -25.99 -10.25 17.30
N ARG A 47 -26.12 -9.10 16.65
CA ARG A 47 -25.86 -7.80 17.28
C ARG A 47 -26.96 -7.55 18.32
N GLU A 48 -26.63 -7.73 19.60
CA GLU A 48 -27.43 -7.20 20.69
C GLU A 48 -27.28 -5.67 20.75
N GLY A 49 -28.40 -4.94 20.78
CA GLY A 49 -28.40 -3.50 21.05
C GLY A 49 -28.66 -2.58 19.84
N SER A 50 -29.70 -2.85 19.05
CA SER A 50 -30.50 -1.87 18.29
C SER A 50 -31.63 -2.65 17.60
N SER A 51 -32.79 -2.04 17.40
CA SER A 51 -33.95 -2.69 16.75
C SER A 51 -33.52 -3.58 15.59
N LEU A 52 -33.86 -4.88 15.64
CA LEU A 52 -33.54 -5.87 14.61
C LEU A 52 -33.81 -5.24 13.22
N PRO A 53 -32.81 -5.25 12.30
CA PRO A 53 -33.05 -4.74 10.96
C PRO A 53 -34.22 -5.52 10.35
N PRO A 54 -35.08 -4.85 9.57
CA PRO A 54 -36.19 -5.52 8.93
C PRO A 54 -35.68 -6.69 8.06
N PRO A 55 -36.50 -7.74 7.83
CA PRO A 55 -36.05 -8.93 7.14
C PRO A 55 -35.53 -8.60 5.72
N GLY A 56 -34.34 -9.08 5.38
CA GLY A 56 -33.63 -8.86 4.09
C GLY A 56 -32.45 -9.81 3.88
N CYS A 57 -31.68 -9.65 2.79
CA CYS A 57 -30.51 -10.47 2.47
C CYS A 57 -29.25 -9.60 2.27
N LEU A 58 -28.26 -9.79 3.16
CA LEU A 58 -26.98 -9.08 3.11
C LEU A 58 -26.17 -9.36 1.84
N VAL A 59 -26.16 -10.61 1.37
CA VAL A 59 -25.41 -10.98 0.15
C VAL A 59 -25.99 -10.27 -1.07
N CYS A 60 -27.32 -10.28 -1.22
CA CYS A 60 -27.98 -9.59 -2.33
C CYS A 60 -27.82 -8.07 -2.24
N SER A 61 -27.86 -7.52 -1.02
CA SER A 61 -27.61 -6.08 -0.78
C SER A 61 -26.17 -5.68 -1.13
N SER A 62 -25.18 -6.46 -0.70
CA SER A 62 -23.76 -6.20 -0.94
C SER A 62 -23.36 -6.31 -2.41
N VAL A 63 -23.93 -7.27 -3.14
CA VAL A 63 -23.61 -7.49 -4.56
C VAL A 63 -24.30 -6.44 -5.45
N ASN A 64 -25.46 -5.93 -5.04
CA ASN A 64 -26.27 -4.87 -5.67
C ASN A 64 -26.80 -5.15 -7.09
N SER A 65 -26.05 -5.90 -7.92
CA SER A 65 -26.46 -6.33 -9.25
C SER A 65 -25.77 -7.63 -9.65
N ILE A 66 -26.50 -8.48 -10.37
CA ILE A 66 -25.95 -9.68 -10.99
C ILE A 66 -26.01 -9.45 -12.50
N GLY A 67 -24.87 -9.61 -13.18
CA GLY A 67 -24.78 -9.42 -14.63
C GLY A 67 -25.63 -10.43 -15.43
N ILE A 68 -25.57 -10.34 -16.76
CA ILE A 68 -26.24 -11.30 -17.65
C ILE A 68 -25.50 -12.63 -17.57
N ASP A 69 -26.22 -13.71 -17.24
CA ASP A 69 -25.70 -15.06 -17.30
C ASP A 69 -25.46 -15.45 -18.77
N LYS A 70 -24.19 -15.60 -19.14
CA LYS A 70 -23.75 -15.83 -20.52
C LYS A 70 -24.23 -17.16 -21.09
N GLU A 71 -24.60 -18.13 -20.24
CA GLU A 71 -25.02 -19.46 -20.68
C GLU A 71 -26.52 -19.53 -21.06
N GLN A 72 -27.35 -18.59 -20.62
CA GLN A 72 -28.82 -18.69 -20.77
C GLN A 72 -29.47 -17.47 -21.46
N GLY A 73 -28.74 -16.37 -21.68
CA GLY A 73 -29.25 -15.19 -22.40
C GLY A 73 -30.42 -14.45 -21.74
N GLN A 74 -30.87 -14.88 -20.55
CA GLN A 74 -31.87 -14.20 -19.73
C GLN A 74 -31.19 -13.52 -18.54
N GLY A 75 -31.48 -12.22 -18.35
CA GLY A 75 -30.98 -11.47 -17.20
C GLY A 75 -31.62 -11.97 -15.90
N VAL A 76 -30.79 -12.37 -14.94
CA VAL A 76 -31.23 -12.72 -13.59
C VAL A 76 -31.12 -11.47 -12.72
N SER A 77 -32.24 -10.96 -12.22
CA SER A 77 -32.27 -9.75 -11.39
C SER A 77 -32.47 -10.06 -9.90
N LEU A 78 -31.85 -9.24 -9.06
CA LEU A 78 -32.04 -9.27 -7.62
C LEU A 78 -33.33 -8.54 -7.23
N SER A 79 -34.08 -9.12 -6.30
CA SER A 79 -35.31 -8.51 -5.79
C SER A 79 -34.99 -7.37 -4.83
N ARG A 80 -35.51 -6.16 -5.11
CA ARG A 80 -35.35 -4.96 -4.27
C ARG A 80 -35.80 -5.17 -2.83
N GLU A 81 -36.89 -5.91 -2.61
CA GLU A 81 -37.37 -6.24 -1.26
C GLU A 81 -36.29 -6.92 -0.40
N TRP A 82 -35.44 -7.76 -1.00
CA TRP A 82 -34.36 -8.44 -0.29
C TRP A 82 -33.12 -7.56 -0.14
N MET A 83 -32.82 -6.68 -1.11
CA MET A 83 -31.67 -5.77 -1.08
C MET A 83 -31.86 -4.61 -0.09
N ASN A 84 -33.09 -4.10 -0.01
CA ASN A 84 -33.46 -2.94 0.79
C ASN A 84 -34.03 -3.30 2.17
N PHE A 85 -34.10 -4.60 2.50
CA PHE A 85 -34.67 -5.10 3.75
C PHE A 85 -36.16 -4.74 3.93
N GLU A 86 -36.96 -4.85 2.86
CA GLU A 86 -38.38 -4.45 2.82
C GLU A 86 -39.33 -5.65 2.77
N ILE A 87 -38.93 -6.83 3.30
CA ILE A 87 -39.76 -8.04 3.18
C ILE A 87 -41.02 -7.92 4.02
N GLN A 88 -42.17 -7.89 3.34
CA GLN A 88 -43.47 -7.87 4.00
C GLN A 88 -44.04 -9.28 4.18
N VAL A 89 -44.64 -9.56 5.33
CA VAL A 89 -45.43 -10.78 5.59
C VAL A 89 -46.90 -10.41 5.52
N SER A 90 -47.51 -10.56 4.35
CA SER A 90 -48.92 -10.24 4.13
C SER A 90 -49.80 -11.32 4.78
N GLY A 91 -50.64 -10.95 5.75
CA GLY A 91 -51.71 -11.81 6.27
C GLY A 91 -52.28 -11.34 7.61
N GLN A 92 -53.58 -11.04 7.64
CA GLN A 92 -54.36 -10.91 8.87
C GLN A 92 -54.55 -12.30 9.50
N GLY A 93 -53.50 -12.84 10.13
CA GLY A 93 -53.49 -14.17 10.75
C GLY A 93 -52.70 -14.21 12.05
N SER A 94 -52.83 -15.32 12.79
CA SER A 94 -52.05 -15.56 14.01
C SER A 94 -50.54 -15.44 13.76
N ARG A 95 -49.79 -14.99 14.77
CA ARG A 95 -48.31 -14.85 14.74
C ARG A 95 -47.62 -16.11 14.21
N THR A 96 -48.13 -17.29 14.54
CA THR A 96 -47.59 -18.58 14.10
C THR A 96 -47.69 -18.75 12.58
N THR A 97 -48.83 -18.36 11.99
CA THR A 97 -49.07 -18.38 10.56
C THR A 97 -48.14 -17.40 9.84
N SER A 98 -48.00 -16.17 10.33
CA SER A 98 -47.09 -15.17 9.76
C SER A 98 -45.62 -15.63 9.78
N LEU A 99 -45.16 -16.26 10.88
CA LEU A 99 -43.83 -16.84 10.94
C LEU A 99 -43.62 -17.99 9.96
N SER A 100 -44.65 -18.83 9.72
CA SER A 100 -44.57 -19.90 8.73
C SER A 100 -44.43 -19.36 7.29
N ILE A 101 -45.14 -18.27 6.97
CA ILE A 101 -45.06 -17.60 5.67
C ILE A 101 -43.69 -16.98 5.46
N LEU A 102 -43.14 -16.29 6.48
CA LEU A 102 -41.80 -15.71 6.41
C LEU A 102 -40.72 -16.78 6.18
N ARG A 103 -40.76 -17.88 6.95
CA ARG A 103 -39.83 -19.01 6.77
C ARG A 103 -39.93 -19.60 5.36
N ASN A 104 -41.14 -19.70 4.81
CA ASN A 104 -41.34 -20.12 3.42
C ASN A 104 -40.72 -19.14 2.41
N LYS A 105 -40.90 -17.82 2.59
CA LYS A 105 -40.30 -16.79 1.73
C LYS A 105 -38.76 -16.83 1.79
N VAL A 106 -38.19 -16.91 2.99
CA VAL A 106 -36.73 -17.02 3.21
C VAL A 106 -36.16 -18.26 2.53
N ARG A 107 -36.80 -19.43 2.69
CA ARG A 107 -36.33 -20.65 2.04
C ARG A 107 -36.38 -20.54 0.51
N LYS A 108 -37.48 -20.00 -0.05
CA LYS A 108 -37.62 -19.82 -1.50
C LYS A 108 -36.56 -18.86 -2.05
N HIS A 109 -36.23 -17.80 -1.31
CA HIS A 109 -35.17 -16.88 -1.67
C HIS A 109 -33.79 -17.54 -1.64
N ALA A 110 -33.46 -18.23 -0.55
CA ALA A 110 -32.18 -18.91 -0.39
C ALA A 110 -31.91 -19.94 -1.50
N LEU A 111 -32.95 -20.61 -1.99
CA LEU A 111 -32.87 -21.58 -3.09
C LEU A 111 -33.03 -20.95 -4.48
N SER A 112 -33.24 -19.63 -4.57
CA SER A 112 -33.44 -18.96 -5.85
C SER A 112 -32.15 -18.91 -6.67
N LYS A 113 -32.29 -18.98 -8.00
CA LYS A 113 -31.16 -18.81 -8.93
C LYS A 113 -30.46 -17.46 -8.73
N ALA A 114 -31.24 -16.40 -8.49
CA ALA A 114 -30.71 -15.07 -8.24
C ALA A 114 -29.84 -15.01 -6.98
N HIS A 115 -30.30 -15.59 -5.87
CA HIS A 115 -29.50 -15.63 -4.64
C HIS A 115 -28.23 -16.47 -4.82
N THR A 116 -28.34 -17.66 -5.42
CA THR A 116 -27.19 -18.53 -5.69
C THR A 116 -26.13 -17.83 -6.53
N GLN A 117 -26.54 -17.09 -7.55
CA GLN A 117 -25.61 -16.32 -8.39
C GLN A 117 -25.02 -15.12 -7.64
N ALA A 118 -25.78 -14.44 -6.78
CA ALA A 118 -25.22 -13.41 -5.90
C ALA A 118 -24.17 -13.98 -4.94
N VAL A 119 -24.39 -15.18 -4.38
CA VAL A 119 -23.38 -15.84 -3.52
C VAL A 119 -22.10 -16.10 -4.30
N LYS A 120 -22.18 -16.66 -5.52
CA LYS A 120 -21.02 -16.87 -6.38
C LYS A 120 -20.29 -15.57 -6.72
N VAL A 121 -21.03 -14.51 -7.05
CA VAL A 121 -20.45 -13.19 -7.33
C VAL A 121 -19.75 -12.63 -6.09
N ALA A 122 -20.35 -12.78 -4.89
CA ALA A 122 -19.73 -12.33 -3.65
C ALA A 122 -18.44 -13.10 -3.31
N GLU A 123 -18.40 -14.41 -3.59
CA GLU A 123 -17.18 -15.22 -3.45
C GLU A 123 -16.09 -14.78 -4.44
N GLN A 124 -16.44 -14.60 -5.72
CA GLN A 124 -15.52 -14.10 -6.75
C GLN A 124 -14.99 -12.70 -6.43
N GLN A 125 -15.82 -11.81 -5.89
CA GLN A 125 -15.39 -10.48 -5.45
C GLN A 125 -14.37 -10.55 -4.32
N LYS A 126 -14.48 -11.53 -3.41
CA LYS A 126 -13.49 -11.75 -2.34
C LYS A 126 -12.16 -12.27 -2.91
N GLU A 127 -12.20 -13.24 -3.81
CA GLU A 127 -11.00 -13.77 -4.48
C GLU A 127 -10.29 -12.65 -5.27
N ALA A 128 -11.04 -11.90 -6.09
CA ALA A 128 -10.50 -10.78 -6.85
C ALA A 128 -9.96 -9.66 -5.95
N ALA A 129 -10.55 -9.41 -4.77
CA ALA A 129 -10.02 -8.44 -3.82
C ALA A 129 -8.63 -8.84 -3.29
N ILE A 130 -8.40 -10.14 -3.05
CA ILE A 130 -7.09 -10.67 -2.66
C ILE A 130 -6.10 -10.52 -3.81
N GLU A 131 -6.47 -10.92 -5.03
CA GLU A 131 -5.62 -10.79 -6.21
C GLU A 131 -5.19 -9.33 -6.45
N ASN A 132 -6.16 -8.40 -6.44
CA ASN A 132 -5.89 -6.97 -6.61
C ASN A 132 -4.97 -6.41 -5.51
N ALA A 133 -5.14 -6.87 -4.26
CA ALA A 133 -4.28 -6.45 -3.16
C ALA A 133 -2.84 -6.95 -3.35
N VAL A 134 -2.66 -8.21 -3.76
CA VAL A 134 -1.35 -8.81 -4.05
C VAL A 134 -0.68 -8.11 -5.24
N GLU A 135 -1.42 -7.81 -6.30
CA GLU A 135 -0.92 -7.08 -7.46
C GLU A 135 -0.45 -5.68 -7.05
N THR A 136 -1.26 -4.95 -6.27
CA THR A 136 -0.90 -3.62 -5.74
C THR A 136 0.38 -3.66 -4.90
N MET A 137 0.52 -4.65 -4.01
CA MET A 137 1.74 -4.83 -3.20
C MET A 137 2.96 -5.19 -4.06
N THR A 138 2.77 -5.98 -5.11
CA THR A 138 3.85 -6.36 -6.03
C THR A 138 4.31 -5.15 -6.83
N GLU A 139 3.38 -4.34 -7.34
CA GLU A 139 3.70 -3.10 -8.04
C GLU A 139 4.47 -2.11 -7.17
N SER A 140 4.08 -1.94 -5.89
CA SER A 140 4.79 -1.05 -4.98
C SER A 140 6.22 -1.52 -4.74
N TYR A 141 6.42 -2.82 -4.49
CA TYR A 141 7.75 -3.40 -4.33
C TYR A 141 8.63 -3.24 -5.58
N MET A 142 8.05 -3.44 -6.77
CA MET A 142 8.76 -3.27 -8.03
C MET A 142 9.17 -1.82 -8.27
N LYS A 143 8.33 -0.84 -7.89
CA LYS A 143 8.66 0.60 -7.96
C LYS A 143 9.81 0.98 -7.02
N GLU A 144 9.80 0.50 -5.78
CA GLU A 144 10.89 0.70 -4.83
C GLU A 144 12.21 0.12 -5.36
N THR A 145 12.15 -1.12 -5.84
CA THR A 145 13.30 -1.82 -6.45
C THR A 145 13.85 -1.02 -7.64
N GLU A 146 12.98 -0.54 -8.51
CA GLU A 146 13.38 0.28 -9.66
C GLU A 146 14.10 1.57 -9.22
N ALA A 147 13.64 2.26 -8.18
CA ALA A 147 14.29 3.47 -7.67
C ALA A 147 15.73 3.19 -7.21
N VAL A 148 15.93 2.10 -6.46
CA VAL A 148 17.24 1.65 -6.00
C VAL A 148 18.17 1.37 -7.20
N PHE A 149 17.71 0.60 -8.18
CA PHE A 149 18.52 0.26 -9.36
C PHE A 149 18.83 1.48 -10.24
N ARG A 150 17.87 2.39 -10.44
CA ARG A 150 18.10 3.64 -11.19
C ARG A 150 19.20 4.47 -10.54
N THR A 151 19.19 4.58 -9.21
CA THR A 151 20.23 5.32 -8.47
C THR A 151 21.58 4.63 -8.53
N ALA A 152 21.64 3.30 -8.32
CA ALA A 152 22.88 2.54 -8.45
C ALA A 152 23.49 2.65 -9.86
N TYR A 153 22.65 2.53 -10.90
CA TYR A 153 23.07 2.71 -12.28
C TYR A 153 23.55 4.15 -12.54
N HIS A 154 22.87 5.16 -12.01
CA HIS A 154 23.30 6.55 -12.10
C HIS A 154 24.69 6.76 -11.50
N LEU A 155 24.95 6.21 -10.31
CA LEU A 155 26.25 6.28 -9.65
C LEU A 155 27.36 5.67 -10.51
N ALA A 156 27.14 4.45 -11.01
CA ALA A 156 28.09 3.75 -11.87
C ALA A 156 28.36 4.53 -13.17
N LYS A 157 27.30 5.01 -13.83
CA LYS A 157 27.40 5.77 -15.09
C LYS A 157 28.14 7.10 -14.90
N LYS A 158 28.00 7.74 -13.75
CA LYS A 158 28.63 9.04 -13.44
C LYS A 158 29.97 8.90 -12.72
N ASN A 159 30.46 7.68 -12.50
CA ASN A 159 31.67 7.42 -11.71
C ASN A 159 31.62 8.10 -10.33
N ARG A 160 30.48 8.02 -9.65
CA ARG A 160 30.27 8.54 -8.30
C ARG A 160 30.56 7.45 -7.26
N PRO A 161 31.02 7.81 -6.04
CA PRO A 161 31.25 6.83 -4.99
C PRO A 161 29.94 6.22 -4.49
N PHE A 162 29.99 4.96 -4.04
CA PHE A 162 28.81 4.25 -3.54
C PHE A 162 28.29 4.82 -2.21
N SER A 163 29.12 5.58 -1.48
CA SER A 163 28.73 6.32 -0.26
C SER A 163 27.55 7.27 -0.47
N ASP A 164 27.32 7.73 -1.70
CA ASP A 164 26.22 8.65 -2.03
C ASP A 164 24.87 7.92 -2.14
N HIS A 165 24.86 6.58 -2.24
CA HIS A 165 23.71 5.81 -2.72
C HIS A 165 22.42 6.06 -1.94
N GLU A 166 22.46 5.91 -0.62
CA GLU A 166 21.26 6.01 0.22
C GLU A 166 20.77 7.45 0.33
N SER A 167 21.69 8.42 0.44
CA SER A 167 21.33 9.84 0.43
C SER A 167 20.69 10.27 -0.90
N LEU A 168 21.09 9.68 -2.03
CA LEU A 168 20.47 9.95 -3.33
C LEU A 168 19.11 9.27 -3.49
N ILE A 169 18.89 8.10 -2.88
CA ILE A 169 17.56 7.48 -2.84
C ILE A 169 16.60 8.37 -2.05
N GLU A 170 16.96 8.82 -0.84
CA GLU A 170 16.11 9.72 -0.05
C GLU A 170 15.79 11.02 -0.81
N LEU A 171 16.78 11.60 -1.51
CA LEU A 171 16.56 12.78 -2.34
C LEU A 171 15.68 12.52 -3.57
N GLN A 172 15.77 11.33 -4.18
CA GLN A 172 14.93 10.93 -5.30
C GLN A 172 13.46 10.83 -4.87
N GLU A 173 13.21 10.16 -3.74
CA GLU A 173 11.88 10.02 -3.15
C GLU A 173 11.30 11.37 -2.75
N LEU A 174 12.07 12.17 -2.01
CA LEU A 174 11.67 13.53 -1.62
C LEU A 174 11.31 14.37 -2.84
N ASN A 175 12.12 14.35 -3.88
CA ASN A 175 11.86 15.12 -5.08
C ASN A 175 10.60 14.63 -5.82
N GLY A 176 10.32 13.31 -5.83
CA GLY A 176 9.08 12.77 -6.38
C GLY A 176 7.85 13.29 -5.66
N GLU A 177 7.87 13.27 -4.33
CA GLU A 177 6.77 13.76 -3.48
C GLU A 177 6.56 15.27 -3.62
N LEU A 178 7.64 16.05 -3.61
CA LEU A 178 7.57 17.51 -3.76
C LEU A 178 7.06 17.95 -5.15
N GLN A 179 7.17 17.09 -6.16
CA GLN A 179 6.64 17.33 -7.50
C GLN A 179 5.17 16.89 -7.66
N SER A 180 4.58 16.27 -6.64
CA SER A 180 3.17 15.88 -6.66
C SER A 180 2.26 17.11 -6.70
N ARG A 181 1.22 17.07 -7.55
CA ARG A 181 0.23 18.17 -7.67
C ARG A 181 -0.60 18.38 -6.41
N SER A 182 -0.70 17.36 -5.56
CA SER A 182 -1.49 17.39 -4.32
C SER A 182 -0.67 17.76 -3.09
N ILE A 183 0.59 18.16 -3.25
CA ILE A 183 1.46 18.50 -2.12
C ILE A 183 0.99 19.80 -1.46
N THR A 184 0.78 19.75 -0.13
CA THR A 184 0.51 20.96 0.67
C THR A 184 1.81 21.51 1.22
N LEU A 185 1.83 22.79 1.60
CA LEU A 185 3.02 23.42 2.18
C LEU A 185 3.50 22.70 3.43
N LEU A 186 2.58 22.37 4.35
CA LEU A 186 2.85 21.63 5.58
C LEU A 186 3.42 20.24 5.29
N ARG A 187 2.88 19.55 4.27
CA ARG A 187 3.37 18.23 3.89
C ARG A 187 4.77 18.33 3.32
N ALA A 188 5.03 19.31 2.46
CA ALA A 188 6.36 19.56 1.89
C ALA A 188 7.40 19.84 2.99
N GLU A 189 7.06 20.68 3.97
CA GLU A 189 7.92 20.99 5.10
C GLU A 189 8.19 19.74 5.97
N HIS A 190 7.17 18.97 6.30
CA HIS A 190 7.32 17.71 7.02
C HIS A 190 8.24 16.73 6.29
N LEU A 191 8.08 16.58 4.96
CA LEU A 191 8.92 15.70 4.14
C LEU A 191 10.37 16.17 4.10
N LEU A 192 10.61 17.48 4.00
CA LEU A 192 11.94 18.07 4.05
C LEU A 192 12.61 17.83 5.41
N LYS A 193 11.90 18.09 6.53
CA LYS A 193 12.39 17.83 7.90
C LYS A 193 12.70 16.35 8.12
N ARG A 194 11.82 15.46 7.65
CA ARG A 194 12.05 14.01 7.67
C ARG A 194 13.33 13.64 6.92
N SER A 195 13.47 14.13 5.69
CA SER A 195 14.63 13.81 4.83
C SER A 195 15.94 14.33 5.42
N ILE A 196 15.94 15.53 6.01
CA ILE A 196 17.11 16.06 6.73
C ILE A 196 17.49 15.12 7.87
N ARG A 197 16.52 14.68 8.68
CA ARG A 197 16.78 13.77 9.80
C ARG A 197 17.36 12.44 9.33
N VAL A 198 16.83 11.87 8.24
CA VAL A 198 17.36 10.63 7.65
C VAL A 198 18.79 10.83 7.15
N ILE A 199 19.06 11.88 6.36
CA ILE A 199 20.40 12.17 5.82
C ILE A 199 21.41 12.47 6.95
N GLN A 200 20.99 13.15 8.01
CA GLN A 200 21.82 13.38 9.20
C GLN A 200 22.19 12.06 9.88
N SER A 201 21.25 11.11 10.00
CA SER A 201 21.51 9.82 10.63
C SER A 201 22.62 9.03 9.91
N PHE A 202 22.75 9.19 8.59
CA PHE A 202 23.82 8.56 7.81
C PHE A 202 25.24 9.04 8.17
N LYS A 203 25.37 10.16 8.88
CA LYS A 203 26.67 10.61 9.40
C LYS A 203 27.12 9.80 10.61
N GLU A 204 26.17 9.37 11.44
CA GLU A 204 26.42 8.62 12.67
C GLU A 204 26.47 7.13 12.38
N SER A 205 25.49 6.66 11.61
CA SER A 205 25.34 5.26 11.22
C SER A 205 25.17 5.16 9.71
N PRO A 206 26.15 4.62 8.97
CA PRO A 206 25.96 4.33 7.56
C PRO A 206 24.77 3.39 7.39
N GLY A 207 24.01 3.53 6.31
CA GLY A 207 22.90 2.62 6.06
C GLY A 207 23.39 1.24 5.60
N GLU A 208 22.43 0.32 5.48
CA GLU A 208 22.69 -1.11 5.35
C GLU A 208 23.57 -1.42 4.13
N LYS A 209 23.25 -0.80 2.98
CA LYS A 209 23.96 -1.09 1.73
C LYS A 209 25.35 -0.48 1.71
N TYR A 210 25.50 0.72 2.26
CA TYR A 210 26.83 1.31 2.36
C TYR A 210 27.71 0.56 3.36
N SER A 211 27.13 0.02 4.44
CA SER A 211 27.83 -0.85 5.39
C SER A 211 28.32 -2.14 4.73
N GLU A 212 27.47 -2.83 3.96
CA GLU A 212 27.85 -4.01 3.16
C GLU A 212 29.01 -3.69 2.19
N ALA A 213 28.98 -2.50 1.57
CA ALA A 213 30.05 -2.06 0.68
C ALA A 213 31.37 -1.74 1.41
N LEU A 214 31.31 -1.24 2.65
CA LEU A 214 32.49 -1.00 3.48
C LEU A 214 33.14 -2.32 3.91
N GLU A 215 32.35 -3.32 4.30
CA GLU A 215 32.84 -4.67 4.61
C GLU A 215 33.52 -5.29 3.40
N ALA A 216 32.89 -5.24 2.23
CA ALA A 216 33.45 -5.73 0.98
C ALA A 216 34.78 -5.04 0.60
N LYS A 217 34.87 -3.73 0.88
CA LYS A 217 36.10 -2.97 0.69
C LYS A 217 37.22 -3.44 1.62
N GLN A 218 36.90 -3.84 2.86
CA GLN A 218 37.86 -4.36 3.83
C GLN A 218 38.36 -5.76 3.46
N THR A 219 37.45 -6.65 3.04
CA THR A 219 37.79 -8.02 2.62
C THR A 219 38.48 -8.05 1.25
N GLY A 220 38.27 -7.02 0.42
CA GLY A 220 38.77 -6.96 -0.95
C GLY A 220 37.95 -7.79 -1.94
N GLU A 221 36.82 -8.34 -1.51
CA GLU A 221 35.92 -9.13 -2.33
C GLU A 221 34.44 -8.80 -2.05
N TYR A 222 33.60 -8.92 -3.08
CA TYR A 222 32.16 -8.84 -2.95
C TYR A 222 31.52 -10.05 -3.60
N ARG A 223 30.83 -10.89 -2.82
CA ARG A 223 30.16 -12.12 -3.31
C ARG A 223 31.08 -12.96 -4.22
N SER A 224 32.31 -13.20 -3.75
CA SER A 224 33.37 -13.94 -4.47
C SER A 224 33.94 -13.24 -5.72
N ILE A 225 33.67 -11.95 -5.90
CA ILE A 225 34.28 -11.13 -6.96
C ILE A 225 35.34 -10.24 -6.34
N ALA A 226 36.60 -10.45 -6.73
CA ALA A 226 37.71 -9.62 -6.29
C ALA A 226 37.55 -8.16 -6.76
N LEU A 227 37.64 -7.24 -5.81
CA LEU A 227 37.52 -5.80 -6.09
C LEU A 227 38.82 -5.27 -6.71
N LYS A 228 38.66 -4.28 -7.59
CA LYS A 228 39.78 -3.57 -8.22
C LYS A 228 39.80 -2.12 -7.76
N THR A 229 40.99 -1.61 -7.49
CA THR A 229 41.18 -0.19 -7.19
C THR A 229 41.02 0.64 -8.46
N ASN A 230 40.24 1.72 -8.36
CA ASN A 230 40.07 2.68 -9.45
C ASN A 230 40.64 4.03 -9.01
N ALA A 231 41.86 4.34 -9.46
CA ALA A 231 42.56 5.57 -9.09
C ALA A 231 41.90 6.86 -9.62
N LYS A 232 40.93 6.76 -10.55
CA LYS A 232 40.20 7.92 -11.09
C LYS A 232 39.08 8.39 -10.17
N LEU A 233 38.65 7.56 -9.22
CA LEU A 233 37.60 7.90 -8.27
C LEU A 233 38.19 8.68 -7.09
N LYS A 234 37.91 9.99 -7.04
CA LYS A 234 38.17 10.81 -5.86
C LYS A 234 36.97 10.73 -4.94
N SER A 235 37.12 10.05 -3.80
CA SER A 235 36.09 10.05 -2.76
C SER A 235 36.02 11.42 -2.12
N ILE A 236 34.84 12.03 -2.10
CA ILE A 236 34.55 13.15 -1.21
C ILE A 236 34.44 12.58 0.20
N ASN A 237 34.77 13.37 1.22
CA ASN A 237 34.51 12.99 2.60
C ASN A 237 32.99 12.80 2.79
N PRO A 238 32.50 11.58 3.12
CA PRO A 238 31.06 11.33 3.19
C PRO A 238 30.34 12.24 4.19
N GLY A 239 30.95 12.51 5.35
CA GLY A 239 30.38 13.40 6.36
C GLY A 239 30.26 14.85 5.87
N GLN A 240 31.26 15.37 5.15
CA GLN A 240 31.19 16.71 4.55
C GLN A 240 30.11 16.78 3.46
N PHE A 241 30.00 15.75 2.62
CA PHE A 241 28.97 15.67 1.59
C PHE A 241 27.57 15.67 2.20
N LEU A 242 27.31 14.80 3.17
CA LEU A 242 26.04 14.72 3.89
C LEU A 242 25.70 16.05 4.58
N GLN A 243 26.68 16.69 5.24
CA GLN A 243 26.46 18.01 5.84
C GLN A 243 26.11 19.07 4.79
N SER A 244 26.77 19.05 3.63
CA SER A 244 26.47 20.00 2.55
C SER A 244 25.08 19.80 1.98
N LEU A 245 24.59 18.55 1.92
CA LEU A 245 23.22 18.24 1.54
C LEU A 245 22.22 18.77 2.56
N VAL A 246 22.45 18.51 3.85
CA VAL A 246 21.62 19.01 4.95
C VAL A 246 21.49 20.54 4.89
N ASN A 247 22.62 21.24 4.81
CA ASN A 247 22.62 22.70 4.72
C ASN A 247 21.84 23.22 3.50
N ASN A 248 21.89 22.50 2.37
CA ASN A 248 21.12 22.87 1.17
C ASN A 248 19.62 22.65 1.34
N LEU A 249 19.21 21.57 2.01
CA LEU A 249 17.80 21.30 2.29
C LEU A 249 17.25 22.30 3.32
N GLU A 250 18.00 22.60 4.38
CA GLU A 250 17.64 23.60 5.40
C GLU A 250 17.47 24.99 4.78
N LYS A 251 18.37 25.38 3.86
CA LYS A 251 18.23 26.66 3.15
C LYS A 251 16.94 26.77 2.33
N ARG A 252 16.40 25.64 1.84
CA ARG A 252 15.15 25.60 1.07
C ARG A 252 13.90 25.53 1.96
N LEU A 253 14.08 25.34 3.27
CA LEU A 253 13.03 25.28 4.29
C LEU A 253 12.68 26.66 4.88
N SER A 254 13.04 27.76 4.20
CA SER A 254 12.86 29.12 4.69
C SER A 254 11.41 29.63 4.61
N PHE A 255 10.47 28.89 5.18
CA PHE A 255 9.18 29.45 5.57
C PHE A 255 9.35 30.02 6.97
N GLU A 256 8.78 31.20 7.22
CA GLU A 256 8.74 31.74 8.58
C GLU A 256 7.93 30.79 9.46
N ASP A 257 8.46 30.37 10.61
CA ASP A 257 7.80 29.40 11.49
C ASP A 257 6.37 29.82 11.86
N GLU A 258 6.10 31.13 11.88
CA GLU A 258 4.76 31.71 12.06
C GLU A 258 3.81 31.32 10.91
N THR A 259 4.24 31.42 9.65
CA THR A 259 3.40 31.05 8.49
C THR A 259 3.02 29.57 8.47
N ILE A 260 3.93 28.69 8.91
CA ILE A 260 3.66 27.26 9.05
C ILE A 260 2.69 27.01 10.20
N MET A 261 2.86 27.72 11.32
CA MET A 261 1.97 27.61 12.47
C MET A 261 0.55 28.02 12.11
N ASP A 262 0.37 29.12 11.39
CA ASP A 262 -0.93 29.61 10.93
C ASP A 262 -1.60 28.61 9.98
N LEU A 263 -0.83 28.02 9.07
CA LEU A 263 -1.36 27.02 8.14
C LEU A 263 -1.70 25.69 8.80
N SER A 264 -1.16 25.40 9.99
CA SER A 264 -1.35 24.12 10.68
C SER A 264 -2.81 23.77 10.96
N ILE A 265 -3.68 24.78 11.00
CA ILE A 265 -5.14 24.66 11.08
C ILE A 265 -5.76 23.92 9.90
N LEU A 266 -5.12 23.96 8.72
CA LEU A 266 -5.55 23.29 7.50
C LEU A 266 -5.09 21.83 7.44
N ASP A 267 -4.31 21.37 8.42
CA ASP A 267 -3.85 19.99 8.51
C ASP A 267 -4.97 19.06 8.99
N GLN A 268 -5.63 18.40 8.04
CA GLN A 268 -6.71 17.44 8.31
C GLN A 268 -6.30 16.29 9.24
N SER A 269 -5.00 15.97 9.33
CA SER A 269 -4.53 14.93 10.25
C SER A 269 -4.65 15.34 11.73
N LYS A 270 -4.74 16.65 12.00
CA LYS A 270 -4.94 17.22 13.35
C LYS A 270 -6.41 17.52 13.65
N TRP A 271 -7.31 17.32 12.69
CA TRP A 271 -8.71 17.63 12.88
C TRP A 271 -9.38 16.59 13.79
N PRO A 272 -10.34 17.01 14.64
CA PRO A 272 -11.16 16.07 15.39
C PRO A 272 -12.01 15.24 14.42
N SER A 273 -12.40 14.02 14.80
CA SER A 273 -13.15 13.09 13.93
C SER A 273 -14.49 13.63 13.42
N LYS A 274 -15.04 14.66 14.08
CA LYS A 274 -16.24 15.39 13.66
C LYS A 274 -16.00 16.90 13.86
N PRO A 275 -15.34 17.58 12.92
CA PRO A 275 -15.07 19.00 13.05
C PRO A 275 -16.37 19.79 12.90
N SER A 276 -16.54 20.83 13.72
CA SER A 276 -17.60 21.83 13.53
C SER A 276 -17.32 22.61 12.24
N ILE A 277 -18.37 23.14 11.59
CA ILE A 277 -18.21 24.07 10.47
C ILE A 277 -17.42 25.34 10.85
N ARG A 278 -17.34 25.62 12.17
CA ARG A 278 -16.58 26.74 12.76
C ARG A 278 -15.19 26.35 13.25
N HIS A 279 -14.72 25.12 12.95
CA HIS A 279 -13.42 24.65 13.41
C HIS A 279 -12.32 25.55 12.85
N GLY A 280 -11.56 26.15 13.77
CA GLY A 280 -10.44 27.01 13.44
C GLY A 280 -10.74 28.52 13.44
N GLU A 281 -11.99 28.95 13.62
CA GLU A 281 -12.34 30.38 13.65
C GLU A 281 -11.62 31.16 14.77
N GLU A 282 -11.33 30.52 15.91
CA GLU A 282 -10.63 31.16 17.05
C GLU A 282 -9.12 31.33 16.83
N GLN A 283 -8.55 30.62 15.86
CA GLN A 283 -7.11 30.60 15.57
C GLN A 283 -6.73 31.49 14.38
N VAL A 284 -7.72 31.88 13.56
CA VAL A 284 -7.57 32.90 12.53
C VAL A 284 -7.68 34.28 13.20
N LYS A 285 -6.57 35.01 13.28
CA LYS A 285 -6.54 36.41 13.76
C LYS A 285 -6.65 37.41 12.61
#